data_AF-A0A067F1M2-F1
#
_entry.id   AF-A0A067F1M2-F1
#
_cell.length_a   1.000
_cell.length_b   1.000
_cell.length_c   1.000
_cell.angle_alpha   90.00
_cell.angle_beta   90.00
_cell.angle_gamma   90.00
#
_symmetry.space_group_name_H-M   'P 1'
#
loop_
_entity.id
_entity.type
_entity.pdbx_description
1 polymer ?
#
loop_
_entity_poly.entity_id
_entity_poly.type
_entity_poly.pdbx_seq_one_letter_code
_entity_poly.pdbx_strand_id
1 'polypeptide(L)'
;LHPVLMLIGLIIIGGEAIMSYKGLNLRKEVKKVIHLVLHAIALILGIIGIYAAFKYHNESAIVNLYSLHSWLGIAVISLYGIQWLYGFVIFFYPGGSTGLRSESLPWHVLFGLFVYILAVANAAIGFLEKLTFLENSGLAKYGSEALLVNFTAVITILYGAFVIFSVASQGPAEDDYSYSAI
;
A
#
# COMPACT_ATOMS: atom_id res chain seq x y z
N LEU A 1 17.67 -3.33 2.90
CA LEU A 1 16.42 -3.48 3.69
C LEU A 1 15.29 -2.61 3.16
N HIS A 2 15.48 -1.30 3.08
CA HIS A 2 14.44 -0.35 2.64
C HIS A 2 13.54 -0.84 1.48
N PRO A 3 14.03 -1.10 0.26
CA PRO A 3 13.15 -1.45 -0.86
C PRO A 3 12.35 -2.74 -0.64
N VAL A 4 12.92 -3.74 0.05
CA VAL A 4 12.23 -4.99 0.38
C VAL A 4 11.09 -4.75 1.36
N LEU A 5 11.32 -3.98 2.42
CA LEU A 5 10.31 -3.68 3.43
C LEU A 5 9.19 -2.79 2.87
N MET A 6 9.53 -1.81 2.02
CA MET A 6 8.53 -0.96 1.37
C MET A 6 7.65 -1.75 0.39
N LEU A 7 8.26 -2.63 -0.42
CA LEU A 7 7.54 -3.49 -1.37
C LEU A 7 6.63 -4.48 -0.65
N ILE A 8 7.15 -5.24 0.32
CA ILE A 8 6.36 -6.24 1.04
C ILE A 8 5.29 -5.56 1.90
N GLY A 9 5.65 -4.50 2.62
CA GLY A 9 4.74 -3.81 3.54
C GLY A 9 3.67 -3.01 2.81
N LEU A 10 4.05 -1.89 2.20
CA LEU A 10 3.07 -0.93 1.68
C LEU A 10 2.42 -1.38 0.37
N ILE A 11 3.11 -2.17 -0.44
CA ILE A 11 2.56 -2.62 -1.73
C ILE A 11 1.85 -3.96 -1.56
N ILE A 12 2.56 -5.04 -1.22
CA ILE A 12 1.97 -6.39 -1.21
C ILE A 12 0.97 -6.53 -0.06
N ILE A 13 1.40 -6.41 1.20
CA ILE A 13 0.51 -6.55 2.36
C ILE A 13 -0.57 -5.46 2.37
N GLY A 14 -0.21 -4.23 2.00
CA GLY A 14 -1.17 -3.13 1.84
C GLY A 14 -2.23 -3.43 0.77
N GLY A 15 -1.85 -4.03 -0.35
CA GLY A 15 -2.75 -4.47 -1.40
C GLY A 15 -3.68 -5.60 -0.96
N GLU A 16 -3.15 -6.62 -0.29
CA GLU A 16 -3.95 -7.70 0.30
C GLU A 16 -4.95 -7.17 1.33
N ALA A 17 -4.56 -6.19 2.14
CA ALA A 17 -5.44 -5.54 3.10
C ALA A 17 -6.61 -4.83 2.40
N ILE A 18 -6.35 -4.11 1.30
CA ILE A 18 -7.36 -3.45 0.46
C ILE A 18 -8.35 -4.47 -0.12
N MET A 19 -7.85 -5.61 -0.62
CA MET A 19 -8.67 -6.65 -1.24
C MET A 19 -9.43 -7.53 -0.23
N SER A 20 -9.00 -7.58 1.03
CA SER A 20 -9.48 -8.52 2.05
C SER A 20 -11.00 -8.61 2.23
N TYR A 21 -11.73 -7.50 2.07
CA TYR A 21 -13.19 -7.49 2.19
C TYR A 21 -13.89 -8.24 1.05
N LYS A 22 -13.31 -8.24 -0.16
CA LYS A 22 -13.84 -8.93 -1.34
C LYS A 22 -13.24 -10.32 -1.54
N GLY A 23 -11.93 -10.48 -1.28
CA GLY A 23 -11.19 -11.71 -1.57
C GLY A 23 -11.46 -12.86 -0.60
N LEU A 24 -12.04 -12.59 0.58
CA LEU A 24 -12.30 -13.60 1.60
C LEU A 24 -13.80 -13.88 1.70
N ASN A 25 -14.21 -15.15 1.77
CA ASN A 25 -15.59 -15.52 2.08
C ASN A 25 -15.79 -15.71 3.60
N LEU A 26 -15.61 -14.64 4.37
CA LEU A 26 -15.67 -14.64 5.84
C LEU A 26 -16.71 -13.63 6.37
N ARG A 27 -17.08 -13.77 7.65
CA ARG A 27 -17.95 -12.81 8.33
C ARG A 27 -17.35 -11.39 8.31
N LYS A 28 -18.20 -10.37 8.16
CA LYS A 28 -17.80 -8.95 8.07
C LYS A 28 -16.86 -8.52 9.21
N GLU A 29 -17.14 -8.93 10.44
CA GLU A 29 -16.28 -8.57 11.59
C GLU A 29 -14.89 -9.21 11.50
N VAL A 30 -14.77 -10.42 10.98
CA VAL A 30 -13.48 -11.09 10.76
C VAL A 30 -12.70 -10.37 9.66
N LYS A 31 -13.35 -10.03 8.54
CA LYS A 31 -12.75 -9.24 7.45
C LYS A 31 -12.22 -7.90 7.97
N LYS A 32 -12.97 -7.24 8.84
CA LYS A 32 -12.57 -5.96 9.47
C LYS A 32 -11.29 -6.10 10.29
N VAL A 33 -11.18 -7.14 11.13
CA VAL A 33 -9.96 -7.39 11.90
C VAL A 33 -8.77 -7.69 10.97
N ILE A 34 -8.97 -8.54 9.96
CA ILE A 34 -7.92 -8.87 8.99
C ILE A 34 -7.42 -7.61 8.27
N HIS A 35 -8.33 -6.80 7.72
CA HIS A 35 -8.01 -5.52 7.09
C HIS A 35 -7.18 -4.61 8.01
N LEU A 36 -7.64 -4.44 9.25
CA LEU A 36 -6.96 -3.59 10.24
C LEU A 36 -5.55 -4.10 10.56
N VAL A 37 -5.41 -5.40 10.82
CA VAL A 37 -4.13 -6.03 11.21
C VAL A 37 -3.14 -6.02 10.05
N LEU A 38 -3.58 -6.33 8.82
CA LEU A 38 -2.69 -6.30 7.66
C LEU A 38 -2.18 -4.87 7.39
N HIS A 39 -3.04 -3.85 7.47
CA HIS A 39 -2.58 -2.46 7.36
C HIS A 39 -1.66 -2.05 8.52
N ALA A 40 -1.85 -2.57 9.74
CA ALA A 40 -0.94 -2.31 10.85
C ALA A 40 0.45 -2.92 10.59
N ILE A 41 0.51 -4.16 10.09
CA ILE A 41 1.77 -4.81 9.71
C ILE A 41 2.45 -4.02 8.59
N ALA A 42 1.70 -3.64 7.54
CA ALA A 42 2.21 -2.82 6.44
C ALA A 42 2.81 -1.50 6.93
N LEU A 43 2.12 -0.80 7.85
CA LEU A 43 2.59 0.46 8.44
C LEU A 43 3.87 0.26 9.25
N ILE A 44 3.94 -0.79 10.10
CA ILE A 44 5.14 -1.11 10.88
C ILE A 44 6.34 -1.40 9.96
N LEU A 45 6.14 -2.23 8.93
CA LEU A 45 7.20 -2.53 7.95
C LEU A 45 7.64 -1.28 7.19
N GLY A 46 6.70 -0.40 6.82
CA GLY A 46 6.99 0.89 6.19
C GLY A 46 7.83 1.81 7.08
N ILE A 47 7.49 1.92 8.37
CA ILE A 47 8.26 2.71 9.35
C ILE A 47 9.69 2.16 9.49
N ILE A 48 9.85 0.83 9.63
CA ILE A 48 11.17 0.19 9.71
C ILE A 48 11.94 0.37 8.39
N GLY A 49 11.26 0.29 7.25
CA GLY A 49 11.83 0.53 5.93
C GLY A 49 12.40 1.94 5.79
N ILE A 50 11.64 2.96 6.20
CA ILE A 50 12.10 4.35 6.20
C ILE A 50 13.24 4.55 7.19
N TYR A 51 13.13 4.01 8.41
CA TYR A 51 14.22 4.04 9.39
C TYR A 51 15.51 3.48 8.82
N ALA A 52 15.46 2.35 8.10
CA ALA A 52 16.64 1.75 7.46
C ALA A 52 17.27 2.66 6.40
N ALA A 53 16.48 3.44 5.65
CA ALA A 53 17.00 4.40 4.68
C ALA A 53 17.71 5.58 5.37
N PHE A 54 17.08 6.17 6.39
CA PHE A 54 17.68 7.24 7.19
C PHE A 54 18.98 6.78 7.88
N LYS A 55 18.96 5.57 8.45
CA LYS A 55 20.15 4.96 9.06
C LYS A 55 21.29 4.85 8.03
N TYR A 56 21.01 4.29 6.86
CA TYR A 56 22.00 4.15 5.79
C TYR A 56 22.58 5.50 5.34
N HIS A 57 21.73 6.51 5.16
CA HIS A 57 22.18 7.85 4.79
C HIS A 57 23.07 8.48 5.86
N ASN A 58 22.67 8.39 7.14
CA ASN A 58 23.44 8.96 8.24
C ASN A 58 24.81 8.28 8.40
N GLU A 59 24.86 6.95 8.31
CA GLU A 59 26.11 6.17 8.39
C GLU A 59 27.02 6.40 7.17
N SER A 60 26.44 6.77 6.02
CA SER A 60 27.17 7.02 4.77
C SER A 60 27.41 8.50 4.47
N ALA A 61 27.08 9.40 5.40
CA ALA A 61 27.15 10.87 5.24
C ALA A 61 26.40 11.40 4.00
N ILE A 62 25.27 10.78 3.64
CA ILE A 62 24.37 11.23 2.57
C ILE A 62 23.33 12.16 3.17
N VAL A 63 23.06 13.29 2.51
CA VAL A 63 22.00 14.21 2.95
C VAL A 63 20.62 13.56 2.84
N ASN A 64 19.76 13.78 3.82
CA ASN A 64 18.40 13.22 3.83
C ASN A 64 17.40 14.14 3.12
N LEU A 65 16.30 13.55 2.66
CA LEU A 65 15.10 14.27 2.18
C LEU A 65 15.35 15.31 1.07
N TYR A 66 16.23 15.03 0.12
CA TYR A 66 16.48 15.93 -1.02
C TYR A 66 15.76 15.52 -2.31
N SER A 67 15.31 14.28 -2.42
CA SER A 67 14.71 13.76 -3.66
C SER A 67 13.19 13.73 -3.61
N LEU A 68 12.54 13.79 -4.77
CA LEU A 68 11.08 13.66 -4.89
C LEU A 68 10.59 12.34 -4.29
N HIS A 69 11.33 11.23 -4.49
CA HIS A 69 11.05 9.93 -3.90
C HIS A 69 10.93 10.03 -2.37
N SER A 70 11.87 10.73 -1.75
CA SER A 70 11.89 10.89 -0.29
C SER A 70 10.76 11.78 0.23
N TRP A 71 10.40 12.86 -0.48
CA TRP A 71 9.29 13.74 -0.12
C TRP A 71 7.95 13.02 -0.22
N LEU A 72 7.71 12.34 -1.34
CA LEU A 72 6.52 11.51 -1.53
C LEU A 72 6.48 10.34 -0.53
N GLY A 73 7.62 9.73 -0.22
CA GLY A 73 7.71 8.66 0.78
C GLY A 73 7.26 9.08 2.17
N ILE A 74 7.72 10.25 2.64
CA ILE A 74 7.28 10.82 3.92
C ILE A 74 5.79 11.19 3.88
N ALA A 75 5.32 11.77 2.79
CA ALA A 75 3.89 12.07 2.63
C ALA A 75 3.04 10.78 2.68
N VAL A 76 3.41 9.75 1.90
CA VAL A 76 2.69 8.47 1.85
C VAL A 76 2.62 7.81 3.22
N ILE A 77 3.73 7.66 3.94
CA ILE A 77 3.69 6.99 5.26
C ILE A 77 2.86 7.77 6.28
N SER A 78 2.90 9.11 6.22
CA SER A 78 2.13 9.97 7.11
C SER A 78 0.63 9.85 6.82
N LEU A 79 0.23 9.94 5.55
CA LEU A 79 -1.17 9.79 5.13
C LEU A 79 -1.68 8.37 5.42
N TYR A 80 -0.85 7.35 5.24
CA TYR A 80 -1.17 5.96 5.57
C TYR A 80 -1.42 5.79 7.08
N GLY A 81 -0.57 6.38 7.92
CA GLY A 81 -0.75 6.37 9.38
C GLY A 81 -2.03 7.09 9.81
N ILE A 82 -2.31 8.27 9.24
CA ILE A 82 -3.55 9.02 9.48
C ILE A 82 -4.77 8.18 9.07
N GLN A 83 -4.73 7.57 7.88
CA GLN A 83 -5.80 6.73 7.36
C GLN A 83 -6.07 5.52 8.26
N TRP A 84 -5.01 4.87 8.77
CA TRP A 84 -5.13 3.72 9.67
C TRP A 84 -5.73 4.14 11.02
N LEU A 85 -5.24 5.23 11.63
CA LEU A 85 -5.75 5.76 12.89
C LEU A 85 -7.22 6.20 12.77
N TYR A 86 -7.54 6.93 11.71
CA TYR A 86 -8.91 7.35 11.42
C TYR A 86 -9.83 6.15 11.22
N GLY A 87 -9.40 5.16 10.41
CA GLY A 87 -10.15 3.93 10.18
C GLY A 87 -10.38 3.14 11.48
N PHE A 88 -9.37 3.07 12.35
CA PHE A 88 -9.48 2.44 13.67
C PHE A 88 -10.53 3.15 14.53
N VAL A 89 -10.44 4.47 14.70
CA VAL A 89 -11.35 5.24 15.56
C VAL A 89 -12.79 5.18 15.07
N ILE A 90 -13.01 5.31 13.76
CA ILE A 90 -14.35 5.40 13.17
C ILE A 90 -15.01 4.02 13.03
N PHE A 91 -14.28 2.99 12.56
CA PHE A 91 -14.86 1.70 12.19
C PHE A 91 -14.60 0.56 13.18
N PHE A 92 -13.67 0.74 14.13
CA PHE A 92 -13.27 -0.29 15.08
C PHE A 92 -13.53 0.11 16.55
N TYR A 93 -12.72 1.00 17.14
CA TYR A 93 -12.84 1.40 18.54
C TYR A 93 -12.35 2.84 18.77
N PRO A 94 -13.08 3.70 19.51
CA PRO A 94 -14.36 3.45 20.19
C PRO A 94 -15.53 3.25 19.21
N GLY A 95 -15.33 3.60 17.94
CA GLY A 95 -16.30 3.43 16.87
C GLY A 95 -17.27 4.61 16.76
N GLY A 96 -17.38 5.19 15.57
CA GLY A 96 -18.32 6.28 15.29
C GLY A 96 -19.80 5.83 15.35
N SER A 97 -20.71 6.81 15.40
CA SER A 97 -22.15 6.55 15.24
C SER A 97 -22.46 5.97 13.85
N THR A 98 -23.64 5.34 13.69
CA THR A 98 -24.04 4.76 12.39
C THR A 98 -24.02 5.78 11.26
N GLY A 99 -24.50 7.01 11.49
CA GLY A 99 -24.48 8.09 10.51
C GLY A 99 -23.04 8.48 10.15
N LEU A 100 -22.19 8.72 11.14
CA LEU A 100 -20.80 9.08 10.91
C LEU A 100 -20.04 8.01 10.13
N ARG A 101 -20.23 6.73 10.46
CA ARG A 101 -19.61 5.62 9.71
C ARG A 101 -20.08 5.58 8.25
N SER A 102 -21.38 5.79 8.02
CA SER A 102 -21.95 5.81 6.67
C SER A 102 -21.41 6.95 5.82
N GLU A 103 -21.27 8.15 6.40
CA GLU A 103 -20.71 9.32 5.71
C GLU A 103 -19.20 9.21 5.50
N SER A 104 -18.49 8.59 6.45
CA SER A 104 -17.03 8.45 6.42
C SER A 104 -16.56 7.37 5.43
N LEU A 105 -17.38 6.35 5.19
CA LEU A 105 -16.97 5.17 4.41
C LEU A 105 -16.53 5.52 2.96
N PRO A 106 -17.27 6.31 2.17
CA PRO A 106 -16.84 6.68 0.82
C PRO A 106 -15.50 7.43 0.81
N TRP A 107 -15.30 8.33 1.77
CA TRP A 107 -14.05 9.08 1.91
C TRP A 107 -12.89 8.20 2.34
N HIS A 108 -13.12 7.27 3.27
CA HIS A 108 -12.13 6.30 3.70
C HIS A 108 -11.68 5.43 2.51
N VAL A 109 -12.61 4.93 1.69
CA VAL A 109 -12.26 4.15 0.50
C VAL A 109 -11.48 4.99 -0.51
N LEU A 110 -11.99 6.17 -0.88
CA LEU A 110 -11.35 7.04 -1.86
C LEU A 110 -9.92 7.43 -1.44
N PHE A 111 -9.76 7.89 -0.21
CA PHE A 111 -8.46 8.32 0.32
C PHE A 111 -7.49 7.14 0.47
N GLY A 112 -7.98 5.97 0.90
CA GLY A 112 -7.16 4.75 0.98
C GLY A 112 -6.60 4.34 -0.37
N LEU A 113 -7.42 4.36 -1.43
CA LEU A 113 -6.97 4.07 -2.80
C LEU A 113 -6.00 5.12 -3.32
N PHE A 114 -6.26 6.40 -3.05
CA PHE A 114 -5.34 7.48 -3.41
C PHE A 114 -3.95 7.29 -2.78
N VAL A 115 -3.89 7.01 -1.47
CA VAL A 115 -2.62 6.74 -0.77
C VAL A 115 -1.92 5.50 -1.35
N TYR A 116 -2.67 4.44 -1.69
CA TYR A 116 -2.10 3.24 -2.29
C TYR A 116 -1.52 3.50 -3.68
N ILE A 117 -2.21 4.27 -4.54
CA ILE A 117 -1.70 4.69 -5.85
C ILE A 117 -0.41 5.49 -5.70
N LEU A 118 -0.37 6.43 -4.75
CA LEU A 118 0.84 7.18 -4.44
C LEU A 118 1.98 6.27 -3.95
N ALA A 119 1.69 5.26 -3.14
CA ALA A 119 2.68 4.30 -2.68
C ALA A 119 3.30 3.50 -3.83
N VAL A 120 2.46 2.99 -4.75
CA VAL A 120 2.92 2.26 -5.96
C VAL A 120 3.75 3.18 -6.86
N ALA A 121 3.28 4.39 -7.11
CA ALA A 121 4.03 5.38 -7.90
C ALA A 121 5.37 5.72 -7.24
N ASN A 122 5.39 5.93 -5.92
CA ASN A 122 6.61 6.24 -5.20
C ASN A 122 7.61 5.06 -5.17
N ALA A 123 7.12 3.81 -5.14
CA ALA A 123 7.96 2.63 -5.29
C ALA A 123 8.62 2.57 -6.67
N ALA A 124 7.88 2.87 -7.74
CA ALA A 124 8.45 2.97 -9.10
C ALA A 124 9.54 4.05 -9.20
N ILE A 125 9.32 5.22 -8.61
CA ILE A 125 10.33 6.29 -8.53
C ILE A 125 11.56 5.81 -7.74
N GLY A 126 11.36 5.12 -6.61
CA GLY A 126 12.46 4.59 -5.79
C GLY A 126 13.31 3.53 -6.51
N PHE A 127 12.67 2.62 -7.28
CA PHE A 127 13.39 1.68 -8.14
C PHE A 127 14.23 2.40 -9.20
N LEU A 128 13.64 3.39 -9.88
CA LEU A 128 14.32 4.19 -10.89
C LEU A 128 15.51 4.97 -10.30
N GLU A 129 15.32 5.63 -9.16
CA GLU A 129 16.36 6.39 -8.46
C GLU A 129 17.52 5.49 -8.07
N LYS A 130 17.24 4.34 -7.44
CA LYS A 130 18.30 3.41 -7.02
C LYS A 130 19.04 2.82 -8.22
N LEU A 131 18.34 2.43 -9.28
CA LEU A 131 18.96 1.90 -10.48
C LEU A 131 19.87 2.95 -11.15
N THR A 132 19.40 4.20 -11.24
CA THR A 132 20.18 5.32 -11.78
C THR A 132 21.48 5.52 -10.99
N PHE A 133 21.43 5.43 -9.66
CA PHE A 133 22.64 5.52 -8.83
C PHE A 133 23.61 4.36 -9.07
N LEU A 134 23.11 3.13 -9.24
CA LEU A 134 23.95 1.97 -9.53
C LEU A 134 24.59 2.08 -10.91
N GLU A 135 23.84 2.51 -11.94
CA GLU A 135 24.36 2.73 -13.29
C GLU A 135 25.44 3.82 -13.32
N ASN A 136 25.22 4.93 -12.60
CA ASN A 136 26.23 5.97 -12.42
C ASN A 136 27.48 5.47 -11.67
N SER A 137 27.35 4.40 -10.89
CA SER A 137 28.44 3.73 -10.18
C SER A 137 29.07 2.59 -10.97
N GLY A 138 28.70 2.40 -12.25
CA GLY A 138 29.30 1.43 -13.16
C GLY A 138 28.47 0.17 -13.45
N LEU A 139 27.23 0.07 -12.94
CA LEU A 139 26.34 -1.02 -13.32
C LEU A 139 26.00 -0.94 -14.82
N ALA A 140 26.05 -2.08 -15.51
CA ALA A 140 25.69 -2.16 -16.92
C ALA A 140 24.18 -1.92 -17.13
N LYS A 141 23.82 -0.95 -17.98
CA LYS A 141 22.43 -0.58 -18.27
C LYS A 141 21.58 -1.71 -18.87
N TYR A 142 22.22 -2.64 -19.57
CA TYR A 142 21.58 -3.84 -20.13
C TYR A 142 22.01 -5.12 -19.40
N GLY A 143 22.59 -4.99 -18.20
CA GLY A 143 22.94 -6.12 -17.35
C GLY A 143 21.70 -6.80 -16.78
N SER A 144 21.86 -8.05 -16.36
CA SER A 144 20.78 -8.84 -15.74
C SER A 144 20.18 -8.15 -14.51
N GLU A 145 20.99 -7.49 -13.69
CA GLU A 145 20.52 -6.75 -12.51
C GLU A 145 19.64 -5.55 -12.89
N ALA A 146 20.04 -4.75 -13.88
CA ALA A 146 19.25 -3.61 -14.35
C ALA A 146 17.90 -4.05 -14.93
N LEU A 147 17.91 -5.12 -15.73
CA LEU A 147 16.69 -5.73 -16.26
C LEU A 147 15.79 -6.26 -15.14
N LEU A 148 16.36 -6.95 -14.15
CA LEU A 148 15.61 -7.48 -13.01
C LEU A 148 14.91 -6.37 -12.21
N VAL A 149 15.60 -5.26 -11.94
CA VAL A 149 15.00 -4.11 -11.23
C VAL A 149 13.87 -3.49 -12.05
N ASN A 150 14.07 -3.30 -13.35
CA ASN A 150 13.03 -2.78 -14.24
C ASN A 150 11.79 -3.70 -14.30
N PHE A 151 11.97 -5.01 -14.47
CA PHE A 151 10.86 -5.96 -14.44
C PHE A 151 10.17 -6.00 -13.08
N THR A 152 10.91 -5.86 -11.97
CA THR A 152 10.33 -5.76 -10.63
C THR A 152 9.46 -4.52 -10.50
N ALA A 153 9.90 -3.37 -11.02
CA ALA A 153 9.10 -2.14 -11.04
C ALA A 153 7.82 -2.30 -11.88
N VAL A 154 7.92 -2.92 -13.06
CA VAL A 154 6.76 -3.22 -13.92
C VAL A 154 5.76 -4.13 -13.20
N ILE A 155 6.23 -5.23 -12.57
CA ILE A 155 5.38 -6.14 -11.81
C ILE A 155 4.72 -5.43 -10.63
N THR A 156 5.45 -4.55 -9.94
CA THR A 156 4.91 -3.73 -8.84
C THR A 156 3.76 -2.85 -9.31
N ILE A 157 3.91 -2.18 -10.45
CA ILE A 157 2.87 -1.34 -11.05
C ILE A 157 1.65 -2.17 -11.47
N LEU A 158 1.88 -3.30 -12.15
CA LEU A 158 0.81 -4.20 -12.59
C LEU A 158 0.04 -4.78 -11.40
N TYR A 159 0.74 -5.23 -10.35
CA TYR A 159 0.11 -5.68 -9.11
C TYR A 159 -0.76 -4.58 -8.50
N GLY A 160 -0.23 -3.34 -8.39
CA GLY A 160 -1.00 -2.19 -7.92
C GLY A 160 -2.27 -1.94 -8.74
N ALA A 161 -2.18 -2.01 -10.07
CA ALA A 161 -3.33 -1.88 -10.95
C ALA A 161 -4.36 -3.00 -10.74
N PHE A 162 -3.94 -4.25 -10.60
CA PHE A 162 -4.85 -5.37 -10.33
C PHE A 162 -5.54 -5.26 -8.98
N VAL A 163 -4.85 -4.79 -7.94
CA VAL A 163 -5.47 -4.48 -6.63
C VAL A 163 -6.61 -3.47 -6.83
N ILE A 164 -6.37 -2.36 -7.54
CA ILE A 164 -7.38 -1.34 -7.81
C ILE A 164 -8.55 -1.92 -8.63
N PHE A 165 -8.26 -2.71 -9.67
CA PHE A 165 -9.31 -3.33 -10.48
C PHE A 165 -10.18 -4.29 -9.67
N SER A 166 -9.60 -5.09 -8.78
CA SER A 166 -10.36 -6.03 -7.95
C SER A 166 -11.37 -5.33 -7.02
N VAL A 167 -11.01 -4.16 -6.50
CA VAL A 167 -11.91 -3.37 -5.63
C VAL A 167 -12.86 -2.48 -6.42
N ALA A 168 -12.53 -2.14 -7.66
CA ALA A 168 -13.43 -1.43 -8.58
C ALA A 168 -14.47 -2.35 -9.24
N SER A 169 -14.13 -3.62 -9.53
CA SER A 169 -15.04 -4.57 -10.17
C SER A 169 -16.20 -4.92 -9.24
N GLN A 170 -17.44 -4.75 -9.68
CA GLN A 170 -18.58 -5.33 -8.97
C GLN A 170 -18.48 -6.86 -9.07
N GLY A 171 -18.68 -7.57 -7.96
CA GLY A 171 -18.92 -9.02 -8.04
C GLY A 171 -20.22 -9.27 -8.83
N PRO A 172 -20.43 -10.47 -9.39
CA PRO A 172 -21.74 -10.84 -9.91
C PRO A 172 -22.79 -10.53 -8.84
N ALA A 173 -23.89 -9.88 -9.22
CA ALA A 173 -25.05 -9.82 -8.34
C ALA A 173 -25.37 -11.26 -7.96
N GLU A 174 -25.31 -11.60 -6.67
CA GLU A 174 -26.04 -12.78 -6.20
C GLU A 174 -27.50 -12.43 -6.47
N ASP A 175 -28.02 -12.97 -7.56
CA ASP A 175 -29.45 -12.92 -7.84
C ASP A 175 -30.12 -13.57 -6.63
N ASP A 176 -30.76 -12.72 -5.83
CA ASP A 176 -31.66 -13.08 -4.73
C ASP A 176 -32.95 -13.71 -5.33
N TYR A 177 -32.82 -14.75 -6.17
CA TYR A 177 -33.90 -15.67 -6.45
C TYR A 177 -34.02 -16.62 -5.25
N SER A 178 -34.53 -16.03 -4.16
CA SER A 178 -35.38 -16.72 -3.20
C SER A 178 -36.33 -17.63 -3.97
N TYR A 179 -36.04 -18.93 -4.02
CA TYR A 179 -37.03 -19.94 -4.33
C TYR A 179 -38.11 -19.88 -3.25
N SER A 180 -39.12 -19.04 -3.52
CA SER A 180 -40.41 -19.12 -2.87
C SER A 180 -41.06 -20.46 -3.23
N ALA A 181 -41.22 -21.29 -2.21
CA ALA A 181 -42.27 -22.31 -2.03
C ALA A 181 -42.60 -23.27 -3.18
N ILE A 182 -42.40 -24.57 -2.92
CA ILE A 182 -43.49 -25.55 -3.00
C ILE A 182 -43.63 -26.18 -1.62
#